data_AF-A0A431URS8-F1
#
_entry.id   AF-A0A431URS8-F1
#
_cell.length_a   1.000
_cell.length_b   1.000
_cell.length_c   1.000
_cell.angle_alpha   90.00
_cell.angle_beta   90.00
_cell.angle_gamma   90.00
#
_symmetry.space_group_name_H-M   'P 1'
#
loop_
_entity.id
_entity.type
_entity.pdbx_description
1 polymer ?
#
loop_
_entity_poly.entity_id
_entity_poly.type
_entity_poly.pdbx_seq_one_letter_code
_entity_poly.pdbx_strand_id
1 'polypeptide(L)'
;MSQKYKYQWRITKYNPDFRDENGHYTKIEDWTSSYDIGKVFNGQLFTFKEYLHVESAYINTILMFLKESKVKSLRVIGLEKHKFKAQQKWQFLYEDKFQHVQLEEDMVIDVEDVPTICKMILRELMYCQLLVKDKIFIHFGWDYYMYIGTNYQSAVAIKFASNNGLYVESFQSPCYLSQEEIIRIMQWALIDDDSITGEEELKKIPLKEYQNILNLLDEHPVTGIFKLNTQHKDFFQRFLSHKMDFSKYEYYLWCNN
;
A
#
# COMPACT_ATOMS: atom_id res chain seq x y z
N MET A 1 -14.66 6.20 -18.41
CA MET A 1 -14.80 4.73 -18.44
C MET A 1 -14.09 4.22 -17.20
N SER A 2 -14.85 3.68 -16.24
CA SER A 2 -14.35 3.23 -14.95
C SER A 2 -13.20 2.25 -15.12
N GLN A 3 -12.06 2.61 -14.55
CA GLN A 3 -10.86 1.79 -14.55
C GLN A 3 -11.11 0.53 -13.72
N LYS A 4 -11.17 -0.65 -14.35
CA LYS A 4 -11.47 -1.90 -13.65
C LYS A 4 -10.51 -3.00 -14.07
N TYR A 5 -9.69 -3.47 -13.13
CA TYR A 5 -8.90 -4.68 -13.32
C TYR A 5 -9.83 -5.88 -13.44
N LYS A 6 -9.71 -6.61 -14.55
CA LYS A 6 -10.59 -7.75 -14.87
C LYS A 6 -10.52 -8.86 -13.83
N TYR A 7 -9.34 -9.08 -13.26
CA TYR A 7 -9.10 -10.12 -12.27
C TYR A 7 -8.45 -9.52 -11.04
N GLN A 8 -8.93 -9.90 -9.86
CA GLN A 8 -8.41 -9.45 -8.58
C GLN A 8 -8.38 -10.62 -7.59
N TRP A 9 -7.33 -10.65 -6.79
CA TRP A 9 -7.08 -11.69 -5.81
C TRP A 9 -6.64 -11.10 -4.48
N ARG A 10 -7.11 -11.73 -3.41
CA ARG A 10 -6.51 -11.69 -2.09
C ARG A 10 -5.58 -12.90 -2.00
N ILE A 11 -4.31 -12.64 -1.68
CA ILE A 11 -3.27 -13.65 -1.58
C ILE A 11 -2.66 -13.54 -0.19
N THR A 12 -2.79 -14.58 0.63
CA THR A 12 -2.35 -14.52 2.03
C THR A 12 -1.72 -15.84 2.48
N LYS A 13 -1.07 -15.83 3.65
CA LYS A 13 -0.60 -17.05 4.34
C LYS A 13 -1.74 -17.76 5.09
N TYR A 14 -2.91 -17.16 5.15
CA TYR A 14 -4.04 -17.60 5.97
C TYR A 14 -4.95 -18.52 5.19
N ASN A 15 -5.21 -19.71 5.72
CA ASN A 15 -6.15 -20.64 5.09
C ASN A 15 -7.58 -20.05 5.12
N PRO A 16 -8.24 -19.88 3.96
CA PRO A 16 -9.61 -19.36 3.89
C PRO A 16 -10.64 -20.22 4.65
N ASP A 17 -10.36 -21.49 4.92
CA ASP A 17 -11.26 -22.37 5.70
C ASP A 17 -11.48 -21.86 7.14
N PHE A 18 -10.60 -20.97 7.63
CA PHE A 18 -10.73 -20.34 8.96
C PHE A 18 -11.33 -18.94 8.90
N ARG A 19 -12.04 -18.59 7.83
CA ARG A 19 -12.80 -17.34 7.75
C ARG A 19 -14.22 -17.52 8.24
N ASP A 20 -14.77 -16.51 8.90
CA ASP A 20 -16.20 -16.44 9.22
C ASP A 20 -17.04 -16.06 7.99
N GLU A 21 -18.36 -15.99 8.16
CA GLU A 21 -19.30 -15.58 7.11
C GLU A 21 -19.08 -14.15 6.58
N ASN A 22 -18.39 -13.30 7.34
CA ASN A 22 -18.02 -11.94 6.97
C ASN A 22 -16.62 -11.86 6.33
N GLY A 23 -15.92 -12.99 6.19
CA GLY A 23 -14.59 -13.10 5.61
C GLY A 23 -13.44 -12.80 6.58
N HIS A 24 -13.70 -12.56 7.86
CA HIS A 24 -12.68 -12.32 8.88
C HIS A 24 -11.98 -13.62 9.26
N TYR A 25 -10.65 -13.58 9.37
CA TYR A 25 -9.88 -14.73 9.81
C TYR A 25 -10.05 -14.93 11.32
N THR A 26 -10.47 -16.12 11.72
CA THR A 26 -10.94 -16.40 13.09
C THR A 26 -9.86 -17.01 13.99
N LYS A 27 -8.73 -17.46 13.42
CA LYS A 27 -7.61 -17.98 14.21
C LYS A 27 -6.76 -16.82 14.73
N ILE A 28 -6.85 -16.58 16.04
CA ILE A 28 -6.14 -15.50 16.73
C ILE A 28 -4.70 -15.87 17.15
N GLU A 29 -4.33 -17.15 17.13
CA GLU A 29 -2.99 -17.63 17.49
C GLU A 29 -2.10 -17.81 16.25
N ASP A 30 -1.89 -16.74 15.48
CA ASP A 30 -0.94 -16.74 14.36
C ASP A 30 -0.12 -15.46 14.40
N TRP A 31 1.11 -15.51 13.90
CA TRP A 31 1.97 -14.33 13.83
C TRP A 31 1.43 -13.38 12.76
N THR A 32 1.53 -12.08 13.02
CA THR A 32 1.06 -11.02 12.12
C THR A 32 2.15 -10.03 11.76
N SER A 33 3.35 -10.21 12.33
CA SER A 33 4.44 -9.27 12.22
C SER A 33 5.81 -9.96 12.18
N SER A 34 6.78 -9.30 11.55
CA SER A 34 8.19 -9.72 11.63
C SER A 34 8.76 -9.61 13.05
N TYR A 35 8.17 -8.74 13.88
CA TYR A 35 8.48 -8.58 15.30
C TYR A 35 8.04 -9.78 16.16
N ASP A 36 7.29 -10.73 15.59
CA ASP A 36 6.85 -11.94 16.29
C ASP A 36 7.88 -13.07 16.27
N ILE A 37 8.96 -12.97 15.48
CA ILE A 37 9.99 -14.00 15.40
C ILE A 37 10.55 -14.31 16.79
N GLY A 38 10.56 -15.58 17.16
CA GLY A 38 10.96 -16.07 18.48
C GLY A 38 9.81 -16.23 19.48
N LYS A 39 8.60 -15.78 19.14
CA LYS A 39 7.38 -16.07 19.93
C LYS A 39 6.83 -17.46 19.60
N VAL A 40 5.96 -17.96 20.45
CA VAL A 40 5.30 -19.27 20.30
C VAL A 40 3.83 -19.07 19.93
N PHE A 41 3.37 -19.75 18.88
CA PHE A 41 1.98 -19.75 18.41
C PHE A 41 1.51 -21.20 18.27
N ASN A 42 0.33 -21.54 18.82
CA ASN A 42 -0.17 -22.93 18.84
C ASN A 42 0.88 -23.95 19.35
N GLY A 43 1.68 -23.58 20.35
CA GLY A 43 2.75 -24.42 20.90
C GLY A 43 3.98 -24.61 20.01
N GLN A 44 4.07 -23.92 18.86
CA GLN A 44 5.22 -23.96 17.95
C GLN A 44 6.00 -22.64 17.99
N LEU A 45 7.33 -22.72 18.07
CA LEU A 45 8.21 -21.56 17.99
C LEU A 45 8.19 -21.00 16.56
N PHE A 46 7.82 -19.73 16.41
CA PHE A 46 7.93 -19.04 15.13
C PHE A 46 9.39 -18.64 14.87
N THR A 47 9.98 -19.24 13.84
CA THR A 47 11.40 -19.13 13.55
C THR A 47 11.69 -18.13 12.44
N PHE A 48 12.92 -17.61 12.44
CA PHE A 48 13.45 -16.78 11.36
C PHE A 48 13.36 -17.47 9.98
N LYS A 49 13.57 -18.79 9.93
CA LYS A 49 13.49 -19.57 8.70
C LYS A 49 12.06 -19.60 8.13
N GLU A 50 11.06 -19.75 8.99
CA GLU A 50 9.64 -19.72 8.60
C GLU A 50 9.25 -18.34 8.08
N TYR A 51 9.71 -17.27 8.76
CA TYR A 51 9.51 -15.91 8.28
C TYR A 51 10.06 -15.72 6.86
N LEU A 52 11.34 -16.08 6.63
CA LEU A 52 11.97 -15.92 5.32
C LEU A 52 11.30 -16.75 4.23
N HIS A 53 10.79 -17.93 4.58
CA HIS A 53 10.04 -18.76 3.64
C HIS A 53 8.77 -18.04 3.17
N VAL A 54 8.01 -17.49 4.11
CA VAL A 54 6.76 -16.77 3.81
C VAL A 54 7.04 -15.46 3.07
N GLU A 55 8.00 -14.65 3.54
CA GLU A 55 8.45 -13.42 2.84
C GLU A 55 8.83 -13.73 1.38
N SER A 56 9.65 -14.76 1.16
CA SER A 56 10.06 -15.17 -0.18
C SER A 56 8.89 -15.63 -1.03
N ALA A 57 7.89 -16.30 -0.45
CA ALA A 57 6.69 -16.72 -1.17
C ALA A 57 5.89 -15.51 -1.68
N TYR A 58 5.69 -14.47 -0.86
CA TYR A 58 5.02 -13.23 -1.27
C TYR A 58 5.77 -12.54 -2.41
N ILE A 59 7.07 -12.31 -2.22
CA ILE A 59 7.90 -11.59 -3.20
C ILE A 59 7.96 -12.33 -4.52
N ASN A 60 8.24 -13.64 -4.50
CA ASN A 60 8.34 -14.42 -5.73
C ASN A 60 6.98 -14.54 -6.43
N THR A 61 5.89 -14.59 -5.68
CA THR A 61 4.53 -14.53 -6.26
C THR A 61 4.33 -13.23 -7.02
N ILE A 62 4.66 -12.08 -6.42
CA ILE A 62 4.62 -10.78 -7.10
C ILE A 62 5.44 -10.80 -8.39
N LEU A 63 6.68 -11.28 -8.35
CA LEU A 63 7.54 -11.36 -9.54
C LEU A 63 6.92 -12.23 -10.65
N MET A 64 6.22 -13.31 -10.30
CA MET A 64 5.50 -14.14 -11.27
C MET A 64 4.34 -13.39 -11.92
N PHE A 65 3.55 -12.63 -11.14
CA PHE A 65 2.50 -11.77 -11.68
C PHE A 65 3.04 -10.70 -12.63
N LEU A 66 4.16 -10.06 -12.25
CA LEU A 66 4.82 -9.04 -13.09
C LEU A 66 5.33 -9.64 -14.40
N LYS A 67 5.95 -10.83 -14.33
CA LYS A 67 6.43 -11.56 -15.50
C LYS A 67 5.31 -11.94 -16.46
N GLU A 68 4.21 -12.52 -15.97
CA GLU A 68 3.05 -12.87 -16.80
C GLU A 68 2.39 -11.63 -17.42
N SER A 69 2.36 -10.53 -16.67
CA SER A 69 1.82 -9.24 -17.14
C SER A 69 2.77 -8.47 -18.06
N LYS A 70 3.99 -8.98 -18.30
CA LYS A 70 5.06 -8.34 -19.09
C LYS A 70 5.36 -6.91 -18.61
N VAL A 71 5.29 -6.71 -17.30
CA VAL A 71 5.61 -5.44 -16.64
C VAL A 71 7.11 -5.40 -16.38
N LYS A 72 7.73 -4.24 -16.63
CA LYS A 72 9.16 -4.00 -16.41
C LYS A 72 9.46 -2.88 -15.42
N SER A 73 8.49 -2.00 -15.21
CA SER A 73 8.56 -0.91 -14.25
C SER A 73 7.18 -0.67 -13.64
N LEU A 74 7.17 -0.15 -12.42
CA LEU A 74 5.96 0.17 -11.65
C LEU A 74 6.07 1.56 -11.06
N ARG A 75 4.93 2.17 -10.80
CA ARG A 75 4.81 3.44 -10.11
C ARG A 75 4.55 3.21 -8.63
N VAL A 76 5.25 3.94 -7.79
CA VAL A 76 5.07 3.97 -6.32
C VAL A 76 3.93 4.91 -5.99
N ILE A 77 2.96 4.43 -5.21
CA ILE A 77 1.75 5.17 -4.83
C ILE A 77 1.52 5.03 -3.32
N GLY A 78 1.12 6.10 -2.64
CA GLY A 78 0.81 6.10 -1.21
C GLY A 78 2.02 5.76 -0.36
N LEU A 79 3.18 6.33 -0.67
CA LEU A 79 4.43 6.11 0.05
C LEU A 79 4.37 6.69 1.46
N GLU A 80 4.51 5.81 2.46
CA GLU A 80 4.67 6.18 3.85
C GLU A 80 6.02 5.68 4.35
N LYS A 81 6.85 6.61 4.86
CA LYS A 81 8.15 6.27 5.46
C LYS A 81 7.99 6.25 6.98
N HIS A 82 8.11 5.08 7.60
CA HIS A 82 8.06 4.99 9.05
C HIS A 82 9.38 5.52 9.63
N LYS A 83 9.30 6.41 10.64
CA LYS A 83 10.50 6.95 11.29
C LYS A 83 11.27 5.81 11.95
N PHE A 84 12.47 5.53 11.45
CA PHE A 84 13.43 4.64 12.09
C PHE A 84 13.72 5.14 13.51
N LYS A 85 13.18 4.48 14.53
CA LYS A 85 13.72 4.64 15.89
C LYS A 85 15.04 3.86 15.91
N ALA A 86 16.17 4.56 16.00
CA ALA A 86 17.53 3.98 16.02
C ALA A 86 17.73 2.89 17.11
N GLN A 87 16.79 2.76 18.04
CA GLN A 87 16.73 1.76 19.11
C GLN A 87 16.08 0.43 18.69
N GLN A 88 15.49 0.30 17.50
CA GLN A 88 14.84 -0.93 17.02
C GLN A 88 15.75 -1.75 16.08
N LYS A 89 16.94 -2.10 16.55
CA LYS A 89 17.85 -2.99 15.82
C LYS A 89 17.35 -4.43 15.85
N TRP A 90 16.68 -4.86 14.79
CA TRP A 90 16.72 -6.27 14.35
C TRP A 90 17.84 -6.41 13.32
N GLN A 91 19.10 -6.44 13.78
CA GLN A 91 20.27 -6.56 12.90
C GLN A 91 20.16 -7.71 11.88
N PHE A 92 19.39 -8.74 12.18
CA PHE A 92 19.27 -9.94 11.35
C PHE A 92 18.28 -9.83 10.18
N LEU A 93 17.32 -8.90 10.21
CA LEU A 93 16.43 -8.60 9.08
C LEU A 93 16.79 -7.27 8.40
N TYR A 94 17.73 -6.50 8.95
CA TYR A 94 18.20 -5.30 8.26
C TYR A 94 19.21 -5.68 7.16
N GLU A 95 18.98 -5.20 5.94
CA GLU A 95 19.93 -5.34 4.83
C GLU A 95 20.57 -3.97 4.57
N ASP A 96 21.91 -3.90 4.45
CA ASP A 96 22.64 -2.63 4.27
C ASP A 96 22.10 -1.79 3.11
N LYS A 97 21.58 -2.44 2.05
CA LYS A 97 20.99 -1.74 0.91
C LYS A 97 19.76 -0.90 1.26
N PHE A 98 19.05 -1.18 2.36
CA PHE A 98 17.86 -0.43 2.76
C PHE A 98 18.18 1.05 3.05
N GLN A 99 19.39 1.36 3.54
CA GLN A 99 19.81 2.76 3.79
C GLN A 99 20.01 3.56 2.49
N HIS A 100 20.13 2.87 1.36
CA HIS A 100 20.38 3.47 0.05
C HIS A 100 19.13 3.50 -0.83
N VAL A 101 18.01 2.93 -0.36
CA VAL A 101 16.74 2.97 -1.08
C VAL A 101 16.19 4.39 -1.03
N GLN A 102 16.19 5.05 -2.18
CA GLN A 102 15.59 6.35 -2.39
C GLN A 102 14.27 6.14 -3.13
N LEU A 103 13.15 6.30 -2.42
CA LEU A 103 11.82 6.27 -3.00
C LEU A 103 11.12 7.60 -2.74
N GLU A 104 10.37 8.04 -3.74
CA GLU A 104 9.49 9.20 -3.69
C GLU A 104 8.09 8.80 -4.15
N GLU A 105 7.09 9.54 -3.69
CA GLU A 105 5.73 9.39 -4.20
C GLU A 105 5.73 9.62 -5.71
N ASP A 106 4.94 8.84 -6.44
CA ASP A 106 4.85 8.90 -7.91
C ASP A 106 6.15 8.51 -8.66
N MET A 107 7.17 7.99 -7.96
CA MET A 107 8.40 7.51 -8.57
C MET A 107 8.14 6.24 -9.41
N VAL A 108 8.79 6.15 -10.57
CA VAL A 108 8.85 4.91 -11.36
C VAL A 108 10.08 4.11 -10.95
N ILE A 109 9.86 2.85 -10.60
CA ILE A 109 10.87 1.88 -10.21
C ILE A 109 10.93 0.74 -11.23
N ASP A 110 12.08 0.07 -11.34
CA ASP A 110 12.21 -1.11 -12.18
C ASP A 110 11.81 -2.37 -11.40
N VAL A 111 11.47 -3.45 -12.12
CA VAL A 111 11.07 -4.74 -11.51
C VAL A 111 12.17 -5.32 -10.62
N GLU A 112 13.42 -5.00 -10.93
CA GLU A 112 14.61 -5.36 -10.15
C GLU A 112 14.60 -4.79 -8.73
N ASP A 113 13.93 -3.66 -8.49
CA ASP A 113 13.82 -3.02 -7.18
C ASP A 113 12.72 -3.63 -6.31
N VAL A 114 11.70 -4.24 -6.94
CA VAL A 114 10.50 -4.78 -6.29
C VAL A 114 10.83 -5.71 -5.11
N PRO A 115 11.78 -6.67 -5.20
CA PRO A 115 12.11 -7.52 -4.06
C PRO A 115 12.58 -6.73 -2.83
N THR A 116 13.37 -5.69 -3.02
CA THR A 116 13.88 -4.86 -1.92
C THR A 116 12.75 -4.07 -1.28
N ILE A 117 11.86 -3.49 -2.10
CA ILE A 117 10.72 -2.70 -1.66
C ILE A 117 9.71 -3.57 -0.90
N CYS A 118 9.37 -4.73 -1.44
CA CYS A 118 8.46 -5.66 -0.77
C CYS A 118 9.02 -6.16 0.57
N LYS A 119 10.33 -6.39 0.69
CA LYS A 119 10.95 -6.69 1.99
C LYS A 119 10.76 -5.56 2.98
N MET A 120 10.99 -4.31 2.57
CA MET A 120 10.81 -3.16 3.45
C MET A 120 9.36 -3.01 3.89
N ILE A 121 8.38 -3.33 3.03
CA ILE A 121 6.95 -3.35 3.39
C ILE A 121 6.63 -4.48 4.38
N LEU A 122 7.01 -5.72 4.07
CA LEU A 122 6.75 -6.90 4.91
C LEU A 122 7.49 -6.85 6.27
N ARG A 123 8.55 -6.03 6.36
CA ARG A 123 9.31 -5.77 7.60
C ARG A 123 8.88 -4.47 8.29
N GLU A 124 7.77 -3.87 7.86
CA GLU A 124 7.15 -2.68 8.49
C GLU A 124 8.09 -1.46 8.54
N LEU A 125 9.03 -1.36 7.58
CA LEU A 125 9.96 -0.24 7.47
C LEU A 125 9.37 0.94 6.69
N MET A 126 8.45 0.64 5.76
CA MET A 126 7.72 1.61 4.97
C MET A 126 6.45 0.96 4.42
N TYR A 127 5.58 1.76 3.81
CA TYR A 127 4.44 1.28 3.05
C TYR A 127 4.42 1.97 1.67
N CYS A 128 4.01 1.23 0.64
CA CYS A 128 3.55 1.79 -0.63
C CYS A 128 2.76 0.73 -1.42
N GLN A 129 2.00 1.19 -2.40
CA GLN A 129 1.41 0.37 -3.44
C GLN A 129 2.26 0.46 -4.71
N LEU A 130 2.25 -0.62 -5.49
CA LEU A 130 2.93 -0.67 -6.79
C LEU A 130 1.90 -0.79 -7.89
N LEU A 131 1.92 0.17 -8.83
CA LEU A 131 0.86 0.33 -9.81
C LEU A 131 1.42 0.47 -11.22
N VAL A 132 0.77 -0.19 -12.17
CA VAL A 132 0.80 0.20 -13.58
C VAL A 132 -0.65 0.36 -14.03
N LYS A 133 -0.98 1.60 -14.40
CA LYS A 133 -2.30 1.99 -14.89
C LYS A 133 -2.79 1.00 -15.94
N ASP A 134 -4.01 0.49 -15.75
CA ASP A 134 -4.69 -0.45 -16.66
C ASP A 134 -3.94 -1.78 -16.91
N LYS A 135 -2.95 -2.13 -16.08
CA LYS A 135 -2.22 -3.41 -16.21
C LYS A 135 -2.18 -4.22 -14.93
N ILE A 136 -1.60 -3.67 -13.87
CA ILE A 136 -1.45 -4.34 -12.57
C ILE A 136 -1.48 -3.36 -11.40
N PHE A 137 -2.01 -3.78 -10.26
CA PHE A 137 -1.69 -3.18 -8.96
C PHE A 137 -1.27 -4.26 -7.96
N ILE A 138 -0.45 -3.88 -7.01
CA ILE A 138 -0.02 -4.69 -5.87
C ILE A 138 -0.14 -3.82 -4.62
N HIS A 139 -0.83 -4.34 -3.61
CA HIS A 139 -1.10 -3.66 -2.35
C HIS A 139 -0.96 -4.64 -1.19
N PHE A 140 -0.21 -4.26 -0.15
CA PHE A 140 -0.18 -4.97 1.12
C PHE A 140 -1.08 -4.26 2.12
N GLY A 141 -2.21 -4.86 2.51
CA GLY A 141 -2.94 -4.46 3.69
C GLY A 141 -2.23 -4.88 4.98
N TRP A 142 -2.93 -4.73 6.09
CA TRP A 142 -2.48 -5.17 7.41
C TRP A 142 -2.24 -6.69 7.46
N ASP A 143 -1.39 -7.10 8.40
CA ASP A 143 -1.19 -8.50 8.78
C ASP A 143 -0.97 -9.44 7.58
N TYR A 144 -0.08 -9.12 6.64
CA TYR A 144 0.21 -9.98 5.48
C TYR A 144 -0.98 -10.22 4.52
N TYR A 145 -2.00 -9.37 4.53
CA TYR A 145 -3.01 -9.41 3.48
C TYR A 145 -2.49 -8.75 2.21
N MET A 146 -2.09 -9.53 1.21
CA MET A 146 -1.71 -8.99 -0.10
C MET A 146 -2.89 -9.02 -1.08
N TYR A 147 -3.02 -7.96 -1.85
CA TYR A 147 -3.99 -7.82 -2.93
C TYR A 147 -3.26 -7.55 -4.24
N ILE A 148 -3.62 -8.31 -5.27
CA ILE A 148 -3.11 -8.11 -6.62
C ILE A 148 -4.30 -8.07 -7.56
N GLY A 149 -4.34 -7.09 -8.46
CA GLY A 149 -5.27 -7.11 -9.58
C GLY A 149 -4.58 -6.88 -10.89
N THR A 150 -5.02 -7.59 -11.92
CA THR A 150 -4.47 -7.47 -13.26
C THR A 150 -5.56 -7.57 -14.32
N ASN A 151 -5.23 -7.18 -15.56
CA ASN A 151 -6.08 -7.44 -16.74
C ASN A 151 -5.80 -8.79 -17.41
N TYR A 152 -4.93 -9.62 -16.81
CA TYR A 152 -4.53 -10.94 -17.29
C TYR A 152 -4.95 -12.02 -16.28
N GLN A 153 -5.14 -13.26 -16.73
CA GLN A 153 -5.63 -14.33 -15.86
C GLN A 153 -4.56 -14.86 -14.88
N SER A 154 -3.28 -14.60 -15.15
CA SER A 154 -2.11 -14.90 -14.29
C SER A 154 -2.11 -16.30 -13.66
N ALA A 155 -2.50 -17.31 -14.43
CA ALA A 155 -2.70 -18.66 -13.94
C ALA A 155 -1.41 -19.32 -13.43
N VAL A 156 -0.24 -18.95 -14.00
CA VAL A 156 1.05 -19.50 -13.56
C VAL A 156 1.43 -18.92 -12.21
N ALA A 157 1.24 -17.62 -11.99
CA ALA A 157 1.52 -16.94 -10.73
C ALA A 157 0.59 -17.41 -9.61
N ILE A 158 -0.70 -17.63 -9.90
CA ILE A 158 -1.66 -18.20 -8.94
C ILE A 158 -1.20 -19.59 -8.50
N LYS A 159 -0.88 -20.46 -9.46
CA LYS A 159 -0.40 -21.82 -9.14
C LYS A 159 0.92 -21.79 -8.37
N PHE A 160 1.82 -20.86 -8.72
CA PHE A 160 3.07 -20.66 -7.99
C PHE A 160 2.81 -20.28 -6.53
N ALA A 161 1.90 -19.33 -6.27
CA ALA A 161 1.56 -18.91 -4.92
C ALA A 161 1.07 -20.09 -4.07
N SER A 162 0.12 -20.87 -4.59
CA SER A 162 -0.41 -22.07 -3.91
C SER A 162 0.65 -23.13 -3.64
N ASN A 163 1.54 -23.36 -4.61
CA ASN A 163 2.65 -24.31 -4.44
C ASN A 163 3.70 -23.86 -3.42
N ASN A 164 3.72 -22.57 -3.06
CA ASN A 164 4.66 -21.98 -2.10
C ASN A 164 3.96 -21.56 -0.79
N GLY A 165 2.83 -22.19 -0.45
CA GLY A 165 2.19 -22.05 0.87
C GLY A 165 1.32 -20.81 1.03
N LEU A 166 0.95 -20.11 -0.05
CA LEU A 166 -0.01 -19.00 -0.02
C LEU A 166 -1.38 -19.45 -0.52
N TYR A 167 -2.44 -18.92 0.08
CA TYR A 167 -3.81 -19.11 -0.35
C TYR A 167 -4.24 -17.96 -1.26
N VAL A 168 -4.90 -18.31 -2.37
CA VAL A 168 -5.34 -17.35 -3.39
C VAL A 168 -6.86 -17.40 -3.48
N GLU A 169 -7.50 -16.28 -3.22
CA GLU A 169 -8.96 -16.12 -3.25
C GLU A 169 -9.32 -15.06 -4.29
N SER A 170 -10.32 -15.31 -5.14
CA SER A 170 -10.84 -14.23 -6.00
C SER A 170 -11.54 -13.21 -5.10
N PHE A 171 -11.03 -11.99 -5.08
CA PHE A 171 -11.43 -10.97 -4.13
C PHE A 171 -11.15 -9.59 -4.70
N GLN A 172 -12.13 -8.70 -4.68
CA GLN A 172 -11.93 -7.30 -5.07
C GLN A 172 -11.22 -6.57 -3.94
N SER A 173 -10.06 -5.96 -4.23
CA SER A 173 -9.26 -5.29 -3.20
C SER A 173 -10.06 -4.17 -2.52
N PRO A 174 -10.01 -4.05 -1.18
CA PRO A 174 -10.74 -3.01 -0.47
C PRO A 174 -10.23 -1.60 -0.80
N CYS A 175 -8.97 -1.50 -1.27
CA CYS A 175 -8.33 -0.23 -1.61
C CYS A 175 -8.31 0.07 -3.11
N TYR A 176 -8.85 -0.80 -3.96
CA TYR A 176 -8.99 -0.51 -5.39
C TYR A 176 -10.47 -0.33 -5.75
N LEU A 177 -10.87 0.92 -5.74
CA LEU A 177 -12.13 1.39 -6.28
C LEU A 177 -11.83 2.29 -7.48
N SER A 178 -12.76 2.34 -8.42
CA SER A 178 -12.64 3.15 -9.62
C SER A 178 -12.44 4.63 -9.26
N GLN A 179 -11.84 5.42 -10.15
CA GLN A 179 -11.60 6.86 -9.90
C GLN A 179 -12.85 7.65 -9.47
N GLU A 180 -14.04 7.14 -9.80
CA GLU A 180 -15.34 7.70 -9.47
C GLU A 180 -15.73 7.51 -7.99
N GLU A 181 -15.06 6.60 -7.29
CA GLU A 181 -15.33 6.21 -5.89
C GLU A 181 -14.32 6.81 -4.90
N ILE A 182 -13.25 7.49 -5.39
CA ILE A 182 -12.26 8.15 -4.51
C ILE A 182 -12.86 9.43 -3.95
N ILE A 183 -13.09 9.46 -2.63
CA ILE A 183 -13.48 10.66 -1.89
C ILE A 183 -12.20 11.46 -1.59
N ARG A 184 -12.29 12.77 -1.75
CA ARG A 184 -11.17 13.68 -1.49
C ARG A 184 -11.58 14.64 -0.39
N ILE A 185 -10.91 14.52 0.74
CA ILE A 185 -11.22 15.26 1.96
C ILE A 185 -10.02 16.14 2.28
N MET A 186 -10.28 17.43 2.44
CA MET A 186 -9.31 18.32 3.07
C MET A 186 -9.40 18.12 4.58
N GLN A 187 -8.31 17.72 5.21
CA GLN A 187 -8.19 17.57 6.66
C GLN A 187 -7.21 18.61 7.20
N TRP A 188 -7.43 19.06 8.43
CA TRP A 188 -6.49 19.95 9.11
C TRP A 188 -6.34 19.64 10.59
N ALA A 189 -5.12 19.77 11.08
CA ALA A 189 -4.73 19.63 12.47
C ALA A 189 -4.11 20.94 12.97
N LEU A 190 -4.23 21.23 14.26
CA LEU A 190 -3.46 22.34 14.85
C LEU A 190 -1.97 22.02 14.71
N ILE A 191 -1.14 23.06 14.53
CA ILE A 191 0.31 22.87 14.56
C ILE A 191 0.71 22.25 15.91
N ASP A 192 1.57 21.23 15.86
CA ASP A 192 2.01 20.42 17.00
C ASP A 192 0.93 19.53 17.66
N ASP A 193 -0.23 19.36 17.01
CA ASP A 193 -1.24 18.36 17.39
C ASP A 193 -1.29 17.25 16.33
N ASP A 194 -1.16 16.00 16.78
CA ASP A 194 -1.22 14.82 15.89
C ASP A 194 -2.67 14.44 15.52
N SER A 195 -3.67 15.14 16.05
CA SER A 195 -5.09 14.85 15.84
C SER A 195 -5.72 15.77 14.79
N ILE A 196 -6.49 15.20 13.87
CA ILE A 196 -7.32 15.98 12.94
C ILE A 196 -8.38 16.77 13.71
N THR A 197 -8.36 18.08 13.55
CA THR A 197 -9.26 19.03 14.23
C THR A 197 -10.47 19.43 13.38
N GLY A 198 -10.44 19.13 12.08
CA GLY A 198 -11.57 19.32 11.19
C GLY A 198 -11.28 18.78 9.80
N GLU A 199 -12.37 18.58 9.05
CA GLU A 199 -12.32 18.07 7.69
C GLU A 199 -13.47 18.60 6.83
N GLU A 200 -13.24 18.70 5.52
CA GLU A 200 -14.23 19.15 4.54
C GLU A 200 -14.02 18.40 3.21
N GLU A 201 -15.10 17.81 2.69
CA GLU A 201 -15.07 17.08 1.41
C GLU A 201 -14.93 18.05 0.22
N LEU A 202 -13.95 17.82 -0.63
CA LEU A 202 -13.73 18.57 -1.87
C LEU A 202 -14.58 18.00 -3.00
N LYS A 203 -15.52 18.81 -3.51
CA LYS A 203 -16.44 18.40 -4.59
C LYS A 203 -16.10 19.07 -5.90
N LYS A 204 -16.33 18.35 -7.01
CA LYS A 204 -16.30 18.87 -8.39
C LYS A 204 -14.94 19.39 -8.89
N ILE A 205 -13.84 18.91 -8.32
CA ILE A 205 -12.50 19.18 -8.86
C ILE A 205 -12.12 18.05 -9.83
N PRO A 206 -11.81 18.33 -11.11
CA PRO A 206 -11.34 17.31 -12.04
C PRO A 206 -10.03 16.67 -11.58
N LEU A 207 -9.84 15.36 -11.82
CA LEU A 207 -8.61 14.63 -11.46
C LEU A 207 -7.34 15.34 -11.97
N LYS A 208 -7.38 15.85 -13.21
CA LYS A 208 -6.25 16.54 -13.82
C LYS A 208 -5.82 17.79 -13.06
N GLU A 209 -6.76 18.50 -12.44
CA GLU A 209 -6.45 19.67 -11.62
C GLU A 209 -5.72 19.29 -10.33
N TYR A 210 -6.10 18.15 -9.72
CA TYR A 210 -5.33 17.61 -8.59
C TYR A 210 -3.93 17.18 -9.00
N GLN A 211 -3.79 16.48 -10.13
CA GLN A 211 -2.48 16.08 -10.64
C GLN A 211 -1.59 17.30 -10.88
N ASN A 212 -2.12 18.34 -11.53
CA ASN A 212 -1.39 19.57 -11.79
C ASN A 212 -0.97 20.29 -10.49
N ILE A 213 -1.90 20.50 -9.55
CA ILE A 213 -1.58 21.27 -8.32
C ILE A 213 -0.62 20.52 -7.39
N LEU A 214 -0.62 19.19 -7.42
CA LEU A 214 0.27 18.34 -6.62
C LEU A 214 1.57 17.97 -7.35
N ASN A 215 1.75 18.44 -8.60
CA ASN A 215 2.87 18.07 -9.48
C ASN A 215 3.02 16.55 -9.69
N LEU A 216 1.88 15.86 -9.86
CA LEU A 216 1.82 14.42 -10.13
C LEU A 216 1.64 14.16 -11.62
N LEU A 217 2.15 13.03 -12.09
CA LEU A 217 2.00 12.59 -13.47
C LEU A 217 0.57 12.14 -13.79
N ASP A 218 0.22 12.17 -15.07
CA ASP A 218 -1.15 11.91 -15.58
C ASP A 218 -1.68 10.52 -15.25
N GLU A 219 -0.79 9.56 -14.97
CA GLU A 219 -1.17 8.22 -14.57
C GLU A 219 -1.46 8.09 -13.06
N HIS A 220 -1.07 9.07 -12.25
CA HIS A 220 -1.26 9.03 -10.80
C HIS A 220 -2.76 9.17 -10.45
N PRO A 221 -3.36 8.23 -9.70
CA PRO A 221 -4.80 8.26 -9.40
C PRO A 221 -5.20 9.33 -8.36
N VAL A 222 -4.21 9.98 -7.75
CA VAL A 222 -4.34 10.93 -6.64
C VAL A 222 -5.05 10.24 -5.48
N THR A 223 -4.41 9.19 -4.98
CA THR A 223 -4.78 8.41 -3.79
C THR A 223 -3.70 8.57 -2.73
N GLY A 224 -4.05 8.39 -1.45
CA GLY A 224 -3.13 8.57 -0.33
C GLY A 224 -3.29 9.93 0.35
N ILE A 225 -2.26 10.35 1.08
CA ILE A 225 -2.29 11.58 1.90
C ILE A 225 -1.22 12.54 1.39
N PHE A 226 -1.62 13.76 1.03
CA PHE A 226 -0.72 14.79 0.55
C PHE A 226 -0.67 15.94 1.55
N LYS A 227 0.50 16.15 2.18
CA LYS A 227 0.74 17.35 3.01
C LYS A 227 0.79 18.57 2.11
N LEU A 228 -0.02 19.58 2.42
CA LEU A 228 -0.08 20.81 1.66
C LEU A 228 0.83 21.90 2.26
N ASN A 229 1.26 22.82 1.41
CA ASN A 229 2.00 24.01 1.81
C ASN A 229 1.27 25.27 1.27
N THR A 230 1.83 26.44 1.56
CA THR A 230 1.23 27.73 1.22
C THR A 230 1.00 27.94 -0.29
N GLN A 231 1.75 27.25 -1.16
CA GLN A 231 1.58 27.34 -2.62
C GLN A 231 0.26 26.72 -3.09
N HIS A 232 -0.28 25.75 -2.34
CA HIS A 232 -1.55 25.09 -2.67
C HIS A 232 -2.77 25.90 -2.19
N LYS A 233 -2.57 26.90 -1.32
CA LYS A 233 -3.64 27.60 -0.60
C LYS A 233 -4.70 28.18 -1.54
N ASP A 234 -4.27 29.00 -2.50
CA ASP A 234 -5.20 29.74 -3.36
C ASP A 234 -6.02 28.80 -4.24
N PHE A 235 -5.43 27.68 -4.66
CA PHE A 235 -6.15 26.66 -5.41
C PHE A 235 -7.28 26.03 -4.59
N PHE A 236 -6.96 25.47 -3.41
CA PHE A 236 -7.91 24.72 -2.58
C PHE A 236 -8.92 25.59 -1.86
N GLN A 237 -8.55 26.82 -1.46
CA GLN A 237 -9.46 27.74 -0.78
C GLN A 237 -10.73 28.03 -1.57
N ARG A 238 -10.69 27.96 -2.91
CA ARG A 238 -11.85 28.16 -3.79
C ARG A 238 -12.95 27.10 -3.62
N PHE A 239 -12.61 25.96 -3.02
CA PHE A 239 -13.47 24.80 -2.87
C PHE A 239 -13.82 24.52 -1.40
N LEU A 240 -13.33 25.35 -0.47
CA LEU A 240 -13.49 25.16 0.96
C LEU A 240 -14.29 26.31 1.58
N SER A 241 -15.19 25.95 2.46
CA SER A 241 -15.89 26.88 3.36
C SER A 241 -14.96 27.30 4.50
N HIS A 242 -14.13 26.37 4.98
CA HIS A 242 -13.08 26.66 5.94
C HIS A 242 -12.03 27.60 5.35
N LYS A 243 -11.62 28.61 6.13
CA LYS A 243 -10.58 29.56 5.73
C LYS A 243 -9.20 29.00 6.08
N MET A 244 -8.45 28.61 5.06
CA MET A 244 -7.11 28.05 5.22
C MET A 244 -6.15 29.06 5.87
N ASP A 245 -5.55 28.63 6.97
CA ASP A 245 -4.56 29.38 7.74
C ASP A 245 -3.38 28.47 8.13
N PHE A 246 -2.32 28.52 7.33
CA PHE A 246 -1.08 27.77 7.53
C PHE A 246 -0.23 28.29 8.71
N SER A 247 -0.62 29.41 9.34
CA SER A 247 0.02 29.87 10.58
C SER A 247 -0.55 29.19 11.83
N LYS A 248 -1.72 28.55 11.69
CA LYS A 248 -2.44 27.91 12.79
C LYS A 248 -2.58 26.39 12.60
N TYR A 249 -2.68 25.94 11.36
CA TYR A 249 -2.99 24.55 11.04
C TYR A 249 -2.02 23.97 10.01
N GLU A 250 -1.81 22.66 10.12
CA GLU A 250 -1.29 21.83 9.03
C GLU A 250 -2.45 21.27 8.21
N TYR A 251 -2.31 21.23 6.88
CA TYR A 251 -3.35 20.76 5.96
C TYR A 251 -2.89 19.53 5.20
N TYR A 252 -3.81 18.58 5.07
CA TYR A 252 -3.62 17.32 4.40
C TYR A 252 -4.77 17.09 3.44
N LEU A 253 -4.45 16.77 2.19
CA LEU A 253 -5.44 16.23 1.27
C LEU A 253 -5.44 14.71 1.44
N TRP A 254 -6.51 14.18 2.02
CA TRP A 254 -6.75 12.76 2.15
C TRP A 254 -7.59 12.28 0.97
N CYS A 255 -7.06 11.32 0.22
CA CYS A 255 -7.70 10.76 -0.97
C CYS A 255 -7.82 9.24 -0.82
N ASN A 256 -8.95 8.78 -0.33
CA ASN A 256 -9.23 7.35 -0.20
C ASN A 256 -10.76 7.11 -0.23
N ASN A 257 -11.17 5.88 0.04
CA ASN A 257 -12.57 5.53 0.32
C ASN A 257 -12.85 5.51 1.82
#